data_AF-A0AAJ1JBS1-F1
#
_entry.id   AF-A0AAJ1JBS1-F1
#
_cell.length_a   1.000
_cell.length_b   1.000
_cell.length_c   1.000
_cell.angle_alpha   90.00
_cell.angle_beta   90.00
_cell.angle_gamma   90.00
#
_symmetry.space_group_name_H-M   'P 1'
#
loop_
_entity.id
_entity.type
_entity.pdbx_description
1 polymer ?
#
loop_
_entity_poly.entity_id
_entity_poly.type
_entity_poly.pdbx_seq_one_letter_code
_entity_poly.pdbx_strand_id
1 'polypeptide(L)' 'MSESRSFAGKWQFAAPSGQLITVQADGTLSLSARQSGAINQMINAYGMTNFWLQAGNGQYLAA' A
#
# COMPACT_ATOMS: atom_id res chain seq x y z
N MET A 1 -23.61 6.36 -13.36
CA MET A 1 -22.24 6.38 -13.91
C MET A 1 -21.30 6.60 -12.74
N SER A 2 -20.39 5.68 -12.45
CA SER A 2 -19.41 5.85 -11.36
C SER A 2 -18.22 6.62 -11.93
N GLU A 3 -18.04 7.86 -11.50
CA GLU A 3 -16.88 8.66 -11.87
C GLU A 3 -15.65 8.08 -11.18
N SER A 4 -14.76 7.43 -11.93
CA SER A 4 -13.41 7.09 -11.45
C SER A 4 -12.70 8.39 -11.09
N ARG A 5 -12.66 8.71 -9.81
CA ARG A 5 -11.86 9.83 -9.31
C ARG A 5 -10.43 9.32 -9.14
N SER A 6 -9.50 9.92 -9.88
CA SER A 6 -8.07 9.81 -9.58
C SER A 6 -7.84 10.32 -8.17
N PHE A 7 -7.72 9.42 -7.20
CA PHE A 7 -7.46 9.78 -5.82
C PHE A 7 -5.95 9.82 -5.59
N ALA A 8 -5.39 11.03 -5.58
CA ALA A 8 -4.01 11.27 -5.17
C ALA A 8 -3.92 11.22 -3.64
N GLY A 9 -3.78 10.02 -3.09
CA GLY A 9 -3.64 9.82 -1.65
C GLY A 9 -2.83 8.60 -1.29
N LYS A 10 -2.24 8.64 -0.10
CA LYS A 10 -1.52 7.53 0.50
C LYS A 10 -2.52 6.62 1.21
N TRP A 11 -2.45 5.32 0.93
CA TRP A 11 -3.31 4.28 1.49
C TRP A 11 -2.55 3.50 2.55
N GLN A 12 -3.28 2.99 3.55
CA GLN A 12 -2.78 1.99 4.48
C GLN A 12 -3.72 0.80 4.41
N PHE A 13 -3.14 -0.40 4.42
CA PHE A 13 -3.89 -1.64 4.34
C PHE A 13 -3.76 -2.39 5.66
N ALA A 14 -4.89 -2.84 6.19
CA ALA A 14 -4.94 -3.63 7.41
C ALA A 14 -5.34 -5.07 7.07
N ALA A 15 -4.67 -6.04 7.67
CA ALA A 15 -5.14 -7.41 7.73
C ALA A 15 -6.44 -7.49 8.58
N PRO A 16 -7.23 -8.57 8.50
CA PRO A 16 -8.41 -8.75 9.35
C PRO A 16 -8.13 -8.65 10.86
N SER A 17 -6.89 -8.90 11.30
CA SER A 17 -6.45 -8.70 12.69
C SER A 17 -6.35 -7.22 13.11
N GLY A 18 -6.44 -6.30 12.15
CA GLY A 18 -6.20 -4.87 12.30
C GLY A 18 -4.72 -4.49 12.26
N GLN A 19 -3.81 -5.44 12.06
CA GLN A 19 -2.38 -5.13 11.86
C GLN A 19 -2.16 -4.53 10.47
N LEU A 20 -1.24 -3.57 10.36
CA LEU A 20 -0.97 -2.89 9.10
C LEU A 20 0.07 -3.63 8.29
N ILE A 21 -0.14 -3.69 6.97
CA ILE A 21 0.83 -4.22 6.02
C ILE A 21 2.00 -3.24 5.92
N THR A 22 3.22 -3.76 6.03
CA THR A 22 4.47 -3.01 5.94
C THR A 22 5.40 -3.72 4.96
N VAL A 23 6.00 -2.97 4.05
CA VAL A 23 7.12 -3.47 3.24
C VAL A 23 8.41 -3.03 3.92
N GLN A 24 9.19 -4.00 4.38
CA GLN A 24 10.48 -3.76 5.01
C GLN A 24 11.52 -3.30 3.97
N ALA A 25 12.64 -2.75 4.42
CA ALA A 25 13.69 -2.24 3.53
C ALA A 25 14.29 -3.36 2.63
N ASP A 26 14.31 -4.59 3.13
CA ASP A 26 14.78 -5.79 2.42
C ASP A 26 13.73 -6.36 1.43
N GLY A 27 12.55 -5.75 1.32
CA GLY A 27 11.44 -6.21 0.49
C GLY A 27 10.51 -7.22 1.16
N THR A 28 10.79 -7.63 2.40
CA THR A 28 9.92 -8.55 3.15
C THR A 28 8.59 -7.88 3.49
N LEU A 29 7.49 -8.59 3.29
CA LEU A 29 6.17 -8.20 3.78
C LEU A 29 6.01 -8.60 5.24
N SER A 30 5.63 -7.65 6.08
CA SER A 30 5.39 -7.88 7.50
C SER A 30 4.13 -7.19 7.97
N LEU A 31 3.53 -7.71 9.03
CA LEU A 31 2.41 -7.09 9.72
C LEU A 31 2.96 -6.31 10.93
N SER A 32 2.88 -4.98 10.89
CA SER A 32 3.28 -4.16 12.04
C SER A 32 2.17 -4.09 13.08
N ALA A 33 2.55 -3.86 14.33
CA ALA A 33 1.60 -3.44 15.36
C ALA A 33 0.79 -2.23 14.86
N ARG A 34 -0.42 -2.04 15.41
CA ARG A 34 -1.47 -1.10 14.95
C ARG A 34 -1.08 0.39 14.87
N GLN A 35 0.19 0.72 15.05
CA GLN A 35 0.71 2.06 14.99
C GLN A 35 0.86 2.49 13.53
N SER A 36 -0.06 3.35 13.09
CA SER A 36 -0.05 3.95 11.76
C SER A 36 1.17 4.87 11.59
N GLY A 37 1.94 4.67 10.51
CA GLY A 37 3.08 5.52 10.17
C GLY A 37 3.35 5.58 8.67
N ALA A 38 4.34 6.40 8.29
CA ALA A 38 4.77 6.57 6.89
C ALA A 38 5.24 5.25 6.25
N ILE A 39 5.76 4.32 7.06
CA ILE A 39 6.23 3.01 6.60
C ILE A 39 5.09 2.10 6.11
N ASN A 40 3.86 2.32 6.58
CA ASN A 40 2.67 1.57 6.18
C ASN A 40 1.93 2.23 5.00
N GLN A 41 2.37 3.41 4.58
CA GLN A 41 1.72 4.16 3.53
C GLN A 41 2.16 3.65 2.16
N MET A 42 1.18 3.46 1.27
CA MET A 42 1.36 3.02 -0.09
C MET A 42 0.67 3.99 -1.04
N ILE A 43 1.27 4.27 -2.17
CA ILE A 43 0.64 5.07 -3.23
C ILE A 43 0.13 4.15 -4.33
N ASN A 44 -0.98 4.54 -4.94
CA ASN A 44 -1.50 3.84 -6.10
C ASN A 44 -0.57 4.08 -7.30
N ALA A 45 -0.13 3.01 -7.93
CA ALA A 45 0.62 3.04 -9.17
C ALA A 45 -0.22 2.33 -10.25
N TYR A 46 -0.66 3.11 -11.23
CA TYR A 46 -1.51 2.60 -12.31
C TYR A 46 -0.64 2.05 -13.44
N GLY A 47 -0.80 0.76 -13.75
CA GLY A 47 -0.43 0.21 -15.05
C GLY A 47 -1.63 0.30 -16.01
N MET A 48 -1.38 0.20 -17.32
CA MET A 48 -2.46 0.30 -18.33
C MET A 48 -3.60 -0.70 -18.12
N THR A 49 -3.32 -1.87 -17.53
CA THR A 49 -4.30 -2.93 -17.27
C THR A 49 -4.30 -3.45 -15.83
N ASN A 50 -3.32 -3.04 -15.02
CA ASN A 50 -3.03 -3.62 -13.72
C ASN A 50 -2.96 -2.53 -12.65
N PHE A 51 -3.47 -2.85 -11.46
CA PHE A 51 -3.30 -2.03 -10.27
C PHE A 51 -2.04 -2.48 -9.53
N TRP A 52 -1.14 -1.53 -9.27
CA TRP A 52 0.06 -1.74 -8.48
C TRP A 52 0.02 -0.81 -7.27
N LEU A 53 0.65 -1.24 -6.18
CA LEU A 53 0.87 -0.41 -5.01
C LEU A 53 2.36 -0.18 -4.85
N GLN A 54 2.79 1.08 -4.76
CA GLN A 54 4.17 1.39 -4.42
C GLN A 54 4.26 1.70 -2.92
N ALA A 55 5.08 0.94 -2.20
CA ALA A 55 5.35 1.17 -0.79
C ALA A 55 6.26 2.38 -0.56
N GLY A 56 6.33 2.85 0.69
CA GLY A 56 7.19 3.97 1.07
C GLY A 56 8.69 3.74 0.82
N ASN A 57 9.14 2.50 0.69
CA ASN A 57 10.52 2.14 0.32
C ASN A 57 10.76 2.15 -1.22
N GLY A 58 9.74 2.50 -2.02
CA GLY A 58 9.80 2.55 -3.48
C GLY A 58 9.57 1.23 -4.19
N GLN A 59 9.44 0.11 -3.47
CA GLN A 59 9.14 -1.19 -4.07
C GLN A 59 7.66 -1.33 -4.42
N TYR A 60 7.38 -2.12 -5.45
CA TYR A 60 6.02 -2.39 -5.91
C TYR A 60 5.50 -3.71 -5.35
N LEU A 61 4.26 -3.69 -4.87
CA LEU A 61 3.49 -4.89 -4.54
C LEU A 61 2.64 -5.26 -5.74
N ALA A 62 2.69 -6.54 -6.09
CA ALA A 62 1.82 -7.19 -7.07
C ALA A 62 1.11 -8.36 -6.38
N ALA A 63 -0.10 -8.67 -6.80
CA ALA A 63 -0.81 -9.90 -6.46
C ALA A 63 -0.79 -10.84 -7.66
#